data_AF-A0A5J4XW07-F1
#
_entry.id   AF-A0A5J4XW07-F1
#
_cell.length_a   1.000
_cell.length_b   1.000
_cell.length_c   1.000
_cell.angle_alpha   90.00
_cell.angle_beta   90.00
_cell.angle_gamma   90.00
#
_symmetry.space_group_name_H-M   'P 1'
#
loop_
_entity.id
_entity.type
_entity.pdbx_description
1 polymer ?
#
loop_
_entity_poly.entity_id
_entity_poly.type
_entity_poly.pdbx_seq_one_letter_code
_entity_poly.pdbx_strand_id
1 'polypeptide(L)'
;MALRVYTGLRPYRGYLKTSHNALKQSIPAAIVASRVRDIETSARGAQTQEAKNTRSKYKLEKAAGKSRYEVAPEQRIATATAGVPALVRLGTAAFVSDNLKNFRNRPKKPIELYEFEGCPFCRKVREACTLLDIDVLFCPCPKGGPTWRPKAVQLSGKSQFPYMVDPNTRQQMGESDDIINYLYNEYGDGNVPLLLKLGPLTAISNTLALLPRINRGISYRKSKLPKKPVDLWAYEASPFCKLAREVFVELEIPHIYHSVARNSPKRQELIDKWDVFQVPYIEDPNTGVAMFETPQIIEYLEKTYAV
;
A
#
# COMPACT_ATOMS: atom_id res chain seq x y z
N MET A 1 -93.74 16.53 -11.81
CA MET A 1 -94.34 16.34 -10.49
C MET A 1 -93.23 16.45 -9.46
N ALA A 2 -93.44 17.27 -8.44
CA ALA A 2 -92.41 17.79 -7.54
C ALA A 2 -91.72 16.71 -6.70
N LEU A 3 -90.45 16.93 -6.36
CA LEU A 3 -90.03 17.03 -4.95
C LEU A 3 -88.62 17.64 -4.82
N ARG A 4 -88.65 18.89 -4.35
CA ARG A 4 -87.59 19.56 -3.60
C ARG A 4 -87.38 18.81 -2.29
N VAL A 5 -86.13 18.56 -1.91
CA VAL A 5 -85.71 18.70 -0.50
C VAL A 5 -84.43 19.53 -0.46
N TYR A 6 -84.50 20.58 0.35
CA TYR A 6 -83.56 21.67 0.61
C TYR A 6 -82.42 21.19 1.54
N THR A 7 -81.15 21.40 1.17
CA THR A 7 -80.19 22.44 1.64
C THR A 7 -79.44 22.21 2.97
N GLY A 8 -78.12 22.43 2.89
CA GLY A 8 -77.19 22.75 3.98
C GLY A 8 -75.97 21.80 3.93
N LEU A 9 -74.72 22.18 3.69
CA LEU A 9 -73.98 23.44 3.75
C LEU A 9 -72.80 23.40 2.73
N ARG A 10 -72.27 24.59 2.42
CA ARG A 10 -71.30 24.92 1.35
C ARG A 10 -69.89 24.30 1.48
N PRO A 11 -69.10 24.31 0.39
CA PRO A 11 -67.82 23.59 0.26
C PRO A 11 -66.63 24.43 0.73
N TYR A 12 -65.64 23.78 1.36
CA TYR A 12 -64.30 24.35 1.53
C TYR A 12 -63.43 24.00 0.31
N ARG A 13 -63.08 25.05 -0.45
CA ARG A 13 -62.13 25.03 -1.56
C ARG A 13 -60.82 25.62 -1.02
N GLY A 14 -59.74 24.85 -0.98
CA GLY A 14 -58.44 25.43 -0.61
C GLY A 14 -57.29 24.43 -0.48
N TYR A 15 -56.41 24.44 -1.48
CA TYR A 15 -54.94 24.27 -1.36
C TYR A 15 -54.37 23.07 -0.59
N LEU A 16 -53.91 22.06 -1.34
CA LEU A 16 -52.78 21.20 -0.94
C LEU A 16 -51.71 21.24 -2.04
N LYS A 17 -50.93 22.33 -2.03
CA LYS A 17 -49.57 22.42 -2.58
C LYS A 17 -48.72 22.95 -1.44
N THR A 18 -48.00 22.08 -0.73
CA THR A 18 -46.69 22.30 -0.07
C THR A 18 -46.43 21.19 0.93
N SER A 19 -45.45 20.31 0.65
CA SER A 19 -44.60 19.65 1.65
C SER A 19 -43.53 18.78 0.96
N HIS A 20 -42.75 19.38 0.06
CA HIS A 20 -41.42 18.88 -0.31
C HIS A 20 -40.39 19.81 0.34
N ASN A 21 -40.32 19.84 1.67
CA ASN A 21 -39.25 20.57 2.38
C ASN A 21 -39.11 20.21 3.87
N ALA A 22 -39.16 18.93 4.21
CA ALA A 22 -38.85 18.47 5.56
C ALA A 22 -37.88 17.28 5.49
N LEU A 23 -36.59 17.57 5.25
CA LEU A 23 -35.41 16.76 5.61
C LEU A 23 -34.10 17.39 5.08
N LYS A 24 -33.83 18.65 5.45
CA LYS A 24 -32.48 19.23 5.46
C LYS A 24 -32.32 20.05 6.73
N GLN A 25 -32.24 19.37 7.88
CA GLN A 25 -31.67 20.00 9.07
C GLN A 25 -30.17 20.10 8.84
N SER A 26 -29.68 21.31 8.55
CA SER A 26 -28.26 21.60 8.51
C SER A 26 -27.69 21.44 9.92
N ILE A 27 -26.79 20.47 10.10
CA ILE A 27 -26.00 20.38 11.33
C ILE A 27 -25.16 21.67 11.42
N PRO A 28 -25.22 22.45 12.52
CA PRO A 28 -24.41 23.65 12.67
C PRO A 28 -22.92 23.36 12.42
N ALA A 29 -22.26 24.18 11.61
CA ALA A 29 -20.84 24.01 11.26
C ALA A 29 -19.93 23.85 12.49
N ALA A 30 -20.28 24.47 13.62
CA ALA A 30 -19.58 24.33 14.89
C ALA A 30 -19.62 22.90 15.48
N ILE A 31 -20.72 22.18 15.32
CA ILE A 31 -20.88 20.79 15.78
C ILE A 31 -20.10 19.82 14.88
N VAL A 32 -20.09 20.09 13.57
CA VAL A 32 -19.23 19.34 12.64
C VAL A 32 -17.76 19.57 12.99
N ALA A 33 -17.35 20.81 13.23
CA ALA A 33 -15.98 21.16 13.59
C ALA A 33 -15.54 20.60 14.96
N SER A 34 -16.41 20.58 15.97
CA SER A 34 -16.10 19.94 17.26
C SER A 34 -15.90 18.43 17.09
N ARG A 35 -16.81 17.77 16.36
CA ARG A 35 -16.73 16.32 16.12
C ARG A 35 -15.52 15.92 15.30
N VAL A 36 -15.13 16.73 14.32
CA VAL A 36 -13.87 16.53 13.57
C VAL A 36 -12.67 16.66 14.51
N ARG A 37 -12.62 17.68 15.37
CA ARG A 37 -11.55 17.82 16.37
C ARG A 37 -11.47 16.65 17.35
N ASP A 38 -12.61 16.14 17.81
CA ASP A 38 -12.67 14.99 18.71
C ASP A 38 -12.13 13.72 18.03
N ILE A 39 -12.48 13.51 16.74
CA ILE A 39 -11.97 12.40 15.93
C ILE A 39 -10.45 12.54 15.72
N GLU A 40 -9.97 13.73 15.37
CA GLU A 40 -8.53 14.00 15.20
C GLU A 40 -7.75 13.79 16.49
N THR A 41 -8.30 14.23 17.62
CA THR A 41 -7.69 14.05 18.94
C THR A 41 -7.64 12.57 19.33
N SER A 42 -8.72 11.83 19.08
CA SER A 42 -8.78 10.38 19.33
C SER A 42 -7.81 9.60 18.44
N ALA A 43 -7.72 9.95 17.15
CA ALA A 43 -6.79 9.32 16.20
C ALA A 43 -5.33 9.56 16.59
N ARG A 44 -5.00 10.80 16.99
CA ARG A 44 -3.66 11.15 17.47
C ARG A 44 -3.31 10.44 18.79
N GLY A 45 -4.29 10.27 19.67
CA GLY A 45 -4.15 9.47 20.89
C GLY A 45 -3.84 8.00 20.59
N ALA A 46 -4.54 7.40 19.63
CA ALA A 46 -4.29 6.03 19.19
C ALA A 46 -2.90 5.85 18.56
N GLN A 47 -2.50 6.75 17.65
CA GLN A 47 -1.15 6.74 17.04
C GLN A 47 -0.04 6.89 18.09
N THR A 48 -0.23 7.77 19.07
CA THR A 48 0.73 7.95 20.17
C THR A 48 0.87 6.68 21.01
N GLN A 49 -0.23 5.97 21.25
CA GLN A 49 -0.20 4.70 21.99
C GLN A 49 0.49 3.60 21.18
N GLU A 50 0.23 3.53 19.88
CA GLU A 50 0.86 2.58 18.97
C GLU A 50 2.38 2.79 18.86
N ALA A 51 2.82 4.06 18.79
CA ALA A 51 4.24 4.42 18.84
C ALA A 51 4.91 3.94 20.13
N LYS A 52 4.28 4.16 21.29
CA LYS A 52 4.78 3.66 22.59
C LYS A 52 4.85 2.14 22.63
N ASN A 53 3.81 1.46 22.14
CA ASN A 53 3.77 0.01 22.07
C ASN A 53 4.91 -0.53 21.18
N THR A 54 5.16 0.12 20.04
CA THR A 54 6.25 -0.22 19.12
C THR A 54 7.61 -0.11 19.82
N ARG A 55 7.89 1.02 20.48
CA ARG A 55 9.14 1.23 21.24
C ARG A 55 9.34 0.24 22.38
N SER A 56 8.25 -0.25 22.98
CA SER A 56 8.31 -1.27 24.03
C SER A 56 8.56 -2.68 23.50
N LYS A 57 8.07 -2.97 22.28
CA LYS A 57 8.12 -4.30 21.66
C LYS A 57 9.43 -4.51 20.89
N TYR A 58 9.94 -3.47 20.24
CA TYR A 58 11.08 -3.56 19.36
C TYR A 58 12.26 -2.75 19.88
N LYS A 59 13.43 -3.38 19.82
CA LYS A 59 14.70 -2.71 20.08
C LYS A 59 15.20 -2.07 18.80
N LEU A 60 15.34 -0.74 18.81
CA LEU A 60 15.96 -0.01 17.71
C LEU A 60 17.48 -0.24 17.73
N GLU A 61 17.98 -1.18 16.94
CA GLU A 61 19.40 -1.51 16.94
C GLU A 61 20.25 -0.51 16.14
N LYS A 62 19.62 0.18 15.18
CA LYS A 62 20.22 1.25 14.39
C LYS A 62 19.21 2.36 14.18
N ALA A 63 19.54 3.54 14.69
CA ALA A 63 18.76 4.75 14.48
C ALA A 63 18.89 5.24 13.03
N ALA A 64 17.96 6.10 12.63
CA ALA A 64 18.04 6.82 11.37
C ALA A 64 19.38 7.58 11.25
N GLY A 65 19.94 7.59 10.04
CA GLY A 65 21.12 8.38 9.70
C GLY A 65 20.83 9.89 9.69
N LYS A 66 21.81 10.67 9.22
CA LYS A 66 21.66 12.12 9.09
C LYS A 66 20.56 12.46 8.07
N SER A 67 19.97 13.64 8.21
CA SER A 67 18.87 14.16 7.35
C SER A 67 19.10 14.07 5.83
N ARG A 68 20.35 13.96 5.37
CA ARG A 68 20.70 13.63 3.99
C ARG A 68 21.14 12.17 3.91
N TYR A 69 20.54 11.42 2.99
CA TYR A 69 21.02 10.09 2.60
C TYR A 69 22.44 10.19 2.04
N GLU A 70 23.44 9.94 2.87
CA GLU A 70 24.83 9.84 2.45
C GLU A 70 25.06 8.42 1.92
N VAL A 71 25.21 8.29 0.60
CA VAL A 71 25.50 7.01 -0.04
C VAL A 71 27.01 6.78 -0.01
N ALA A 72 27.43 5.75 0.71
CA ALA A 72 28.82 5.33 0.76
C ALA A 72 29.33 5.02 -0.67
N PRO A 73 30.59 5.34 -1.02
CA PRO A 73 31.11 5.22 -2.39
C PRO A 73 30.83 3.87 -3.05
N GLU A 74 30.97 2.78 -2.31
CA GLU A 74 30.75 1.40 -2.74
C GLU A 74 29.27 1.09 -3.06
N GLN A 75 28.33 1.87 -2.55
CA GLN A 75 26.89 1.70 -2.75
C GLN A 75 26.31 2.57 -3.87
N ARG A 76 27.11 3.50 -4.41
CA ARG A 76 26.64 4.48 -5.41
C ARG A 76 26.12 3.81 -6.68
N ILE A 77 26.83 2.82 -7.21
CA ILE A 77 26.43 2.11 -8.43
C ILE A 77 25.14 1.33 -8.19
N ALA A 78 25.04 0.62 -7.06
CA ALA A 78 23.85 -0.14 -6.71
C ALA A 78 22.63 0.77 -6.55
N THR A 79 22.80 1.90 -5.86
CA THR A 79 21.74 2.89 -5.64
C THR A 79 21.33 3.57 -6.95
N ALA A 80 22.30 3.97 -7.79
CA ALA A 80 22.02 4.61 -9.08
C ALA A 80 21.25 3.68 -10.02
N THR A 81 21.69 2.43 -10.16
CA THR A 81 21.00 1.43 -10.98
C THR A 81 19.62 1.07 -10.43
N ALA A 82 19.44 1.07 -9.10
CA ALA A 82 18.13 0.88 -8.47
C ALA A 82 17.17 2.06 -8.68
N GLY A 83 17.69 3.25 -8.99
CA GLY A 83 16.90 4.45 -9.30
C GLY A 83 16.42 4.53 -10.75
N VAL A 84 17.06 3.79 -11.68
CA VAL A 84 16.71 3.81 -13.12
C VAL A 84 15.22 3.51 -13.36
N PRO A 85 14.59 2.51 -12.73
CA PRO A 85 13.16 2.26 -12.91
C PRO A 85 12.29 3.47 -12.57
N ALA A 86 12.54 4.14 -11.45
CA ALA A 86 11.78 5.33 -11.09
C ALA A 86 11.97 6.44 -12.13
N LEU A 87 13.18 6.65 -12.64
CA LEU A 87 13.47 7.66 -13.67
C LEU A 87 12.78 7.37 -15.01
N VAL A 88 12.92 6.15 -15.53
CA VAL A 88 12.27 5.70 -16.78
C VAL A 88 10.75 5.79 -16.68
N ARG A 89 10.23 5.67 -15.47
CA ARG A 89 8.80 5.74 -15.15
C ARG A 89 8.36 7.11 -14.69
N LEU A 90 9.16 8.15 -14.94
CA LEU A 90 8.83 9.55 -14.65
C LEU A 90 8.44 9.79 -13.18
N GLY A 91 9.06 9.04 -12.26
CA GLY A 91 8.76 9.11 -10.83
C GLY A 91 7.41 8.52 -10.43
N THR A 92 6.80 7.65 -11.26
CA THR A 92 5.58 6.93 -10.89
C THR A 92 5.77 6.25 -9.53
N ALA A 93 4.76 6.34 -8.66
CA ALA A 93 4.79 5.85 -7.28
C ALA A 93 5.82 6.52 -6.35
N ALA A 94 6.33 7.71 -6.70
CA ALA A 94 7.06 8.57 -5.76
C ALA A 94 6.13 9.31 -4.80
N PHE A 95 4.89 9.55 -5.23
CA PHE A 95 3.81 10.17 -4.48
C PHE A 95 2.61 9.20 -4.42
N VAL A 96 1.84 9.28 -3.35
CA VAL A 96 0.48 8.71 -3.33
C VAL A 96 -0.44 9.52 -4.24
N SER A 97 -1.61 8.99 -4.59
CA SER A 97 -2.61 9.73 -5.36
C SER A 97 -3.09 10.99 -4.62
N ASP A 98 -3.23 12.12 -5.32
CA ASP A 98 -3.78 13.35 -4.73
C ASP A 98 -5.25 13.18 -4.28
N ASN A 99 -5.95 12.21 -4.87
CA ASN A 99 -7.33 11.85 -4.53
C ASN A 99 -7.43 10.92 -3.31
N LEU A 100 -6.34 10.68 -2.57
CA LEU A 100 -6.31 9.71 -1.45
C LEU A 100 -7.44 9.92 -0.43
N LYS A 101 -7.84 11.17 -0.19
CA LYS A 101 -8.94 11.55 0.72
C LYS A 101 -10.32 11.08 0.25
N ASN A 102 -10.48 10.85 -1.05
CA ASN A 102 -11.73 10.41 -1.66
C ASN A 102 -11.86 8.88 -1.67
N PHE A 103 -10.79 8.15 -1.37
CA PHE A 103 -10.80 6.69 -1.33
C PHE A 103 -11.40 6.22 0.00
N ARG A 104 -12.68 5.83 -0.04
CA ARG A 104 -13.50 5.58 1.16
C ARG A 104 -13.33 4.18 1.73
N ASN A 105 -12.98 3.20 0.90
CA ASN A 105 -12.80 1.83 1.32
C ASN A 105 -11.31 1.55 1.48
N ARG A 106 -10.89 1.22 2.70
CA ARG A 106 -9.53 0.77 3.01
C ARG A 106 -9.56 -0.70 3.41
N PRO A 107 -8.64 -1.53 2.91
CA PRO A 107 -8.59 -2.93 3.27
C PRO A 107 -8.35 -3.06 4.79
N LYS A 108 -9.16 -3.87 5.47
CA LYS A 108 -9.03 -4.11 6.92
C LYS A 108 -7.96 -5.16 7.22
N LYS A 109 -7.72 -6.05 6.25
CA LYS A 109 -6.65 -7.05 6.25
C LYS A 109 -5.75 -6.80 5.04
N PRO A 110 -4.43 -6.97 5.16
CA PRO A 110 -3.53 -6.84 4.02
C PRO A 110 -3.93 -7.77 2.88
N ILE A 111 -3.91 -7.26 1.65
CA ILE A 111 -4.09 -8.06 0.44
C ILE A 111 -2.83 -8.90 0.25
N GLU A 112 -2.97 -10.19 -0.08
CA GLU A 112 -1.82 -11.03 -0.40
C GLU A 112 -1.44 -10.85 -1.86
N LEU A 113 -0.17 -10.56 -2.13
CA LEU A 113 0.36 -10.49 -3.49
C LEU A 113 1.57 -11.40 -3.66
N TYR A 114 1.43 -12.36 -4.55
CA TYR A 114 2.47 -13.31 -4.96
C TYR A 114 3.24 -12.68 -6.12
N GLU A 115 4.49 -12.31 -5.89
CA GLU A 115 5.23 -11.41 -6.77
C GLU A 115 6.75 -11.57 -6.64
N PHE A 116 7.52 -11.00 -7.57
CA PHE A 116 8.97 -10.84 -7.38
C PHE A 116 9.50 -9.55 -8.03
N GLU A 117 10.65 -9.08 -7.55
CA GLU A 117 11.20 -7.76 -7.87
C GLU A 117 11.55 -7.59 -9.35
N GLY A 118 12.16 -8.59 -9.98
CA GLY A 118 12.54 -8.56 -11.39
C GLY A 118 11.42 -8.85 -12.40
N CYS A 119 10.15 -8.75 -11.99
CA CYS A 119 9.00 -8.89 -12.90
C CYS A 119 8.41 -7.52 -13.26
N PRO A 120 8.35 -7.15 -14.57
CA PRO A 120 7.78 -5.87 -14.99
C PRO A 120 6.28 -5.75 -14.67
N PHE A 121 5.53 -6.86 -14.72
CA PHE A 121 4.11 -6.90 -14.40
C PHE A 121 3.84 -6.76 -12.89
N CYS A 122 4.65 -7.41 -12.06
CA CYS A 122 4.58 -7.25 -10.59
C CYS A 122 4.86 -5.80 -10.20
N ARG A 123 5.85 -5.19 -10.85
CA ARG A 123 6.19 -3.79 -10.62
C ARG A 123 5.01 -2.84 -10.88
N LYS A 124 4.23 -3.05 -11.95
CA LYS A 124 3.01 -2.26 -12.19
C LYS A 124 2.02 -2.34 -11.03
N VAL A 125 1.81 -3.54 -10.48
CA VAL A 125 0.91 -3.73 -9.33
C VAL A 125 1.47 -3.08 -8.07
N ARG A 126 2.78 -3.18 -7.80
CA ARG A 126 3.43 -2.46 -6.69
C ARG A 126 3.32 -0.94 -6.81
N GLU A 127 3.43 -0.40 -8.03
CA GLU A 127 3.17 1.03 -8.31
C GLU A 127 1.72 1.39 -7.95
N ALA A 128 0.74 0.59 -8.36
CA ALA A 128 -0.67 0.80 -8.02
C ALA A 128 -0.92 0.75 -6.51
N CYS A 129 -0.38 -0.24 -5.80
CA CYS A 129 -0.51 -0.35 -4.35
C CYS A 129 0.08 0.88 -3.63
N THR A 130 1.23 1.38 -4.11
CA THR A 130 1.87 2.59 -3.58
C THR A 130 1.02 3.84 -3.84
N LEU A 131 0.47 3.99 -5.05
CA LEU A 131 -0.38 5.14 -5.41
C LEU A 131 -1.70 5.16 -4.63
N LEU A 132 -2.27 3.99 -4.37
CA LEU A 132 -3.46 3.84 -3.53
C LEU A 132 -3.13 3.90 -2.03
N ASP A 133 -1.86 3.88 -1.65
CA ASP A 133 -1.37 3.84 -0.26
C ASP A 133 -1.92 2.68 0.58
N ILE A 134 -2.13 1.52 -0.06
CA ILE A 134 -2.63 0.31 0.61
C ILE A 134 -1.48 -0.56 1.14
N ASP A 135 -1.71 -1.19 2.29
CA ASP A 135 -0.76 -2.14 2.87
C ASP A 135 -1.01 -3.53 2.31
N VAL A 136 0.08 -4.22 1.94
CA VAL A 136 0.04 -5.47 1.18
C VAL A 136 0.95 -6.49 1.83
N LEU A 137 0.48 -7.73 2.00
CA LEU A 137 1.34 -8.85 2.35
C LEU A 137 2.00 -9.36 1.07
N PHE A 138 3.28 -9.06 0.87
CA PHE A 138 4.04 -9.64 -0.23
C PHE A 138 4.50 -11.04 0.14
N CYS A 139 4.19 -11.99 -0.75
CA CYS A 139 4.58 -13.39 -0.72
C CYS A 139 5.62 -13.62 -1.84
N PRO A 140 6.93 -13.49 -1.57
CA PRO A 140 7.91 -13.44 -2.63
C PRO A 140 8.05 -14.74 -3.40
N CYS A 141 8.03 -14.66 -4.73
CA CYS A 141 8.02 -15.79 -5.66
C CYS A 141 9.24 -15.76 -6.62
N PRO A 142 10.48 -15.65 -6.13
CA PRO A 142 11.66 -15.71 -6.99
C PRO A 142 11.71 -17.04 -7.76
N LYS A 143 12.45 -17.08 -8.87
CA LYS A 143 12.74 -18.29 -9.64
C LYS A 143 13.46 -19.30 -8.74
N GLY A 144 12.97 -20.54 -8.74
CA GLY A 144 13.51 -21.61 -7.88
C GLY A 144 13.08 -21.53 -6.41
N GLY A 145 12.22 -20.58 -6.05
CA GLY A 145 11.69 -20.43 -4.70
C GLY A 145 10.80 -21.62 -4.29
N PRO A 146 11.08 -22.29 -3.15
CA PRO A 146 10.35 -23.49 -2.73
C PRO A 146 9.04 -23.20 -2.00
N THR A 147 8.79 -21.97 -1.53
CA THR A 147 7.68 -21.70 -0.60
C THR A 147 6.46 -21.12 -1.29
N TRP A 148 6.56 -19.87 -1.77
CA TRP A 148 5.38 -19.10 -2.19
C TRP A 148 5.02 -19.32 -3.65
N ARG A 149 6.03 -19.58 -4.50
CA ARG A 149 5.82 -19.87 -5.92
C ARG A 149 4.98 -21.14 -6.12
N PRO A 150 5.26 -22.29 -5.46
CA PRO A 150 4.39 -23.46 -5.55
C PRO A 150 2.97 -23.20 -5.02
N LYS A 151 2.83 -22.45 -3.92
CA LYS A 151 1.53 -22.05 -3.38
C LYS A 151 0.73 -21.21 -4.39
N ALA A 152 1.36 -20.24 -5.04
CA ALA A 152 0.72 -19.43 -6.08
C ALA A 152 0.27 -20.28 -7.28
N VAL A 153 1.08 -21.27 -7.70
CA VAL A 153 0.70 -22.20 -8.75
C VAL A 153 -0.47 -23.08 -8.33
N GLN A 154 -0.49 -23.55 -7.08
CA GLN A 154 -1.60 -24.34 -6.56
C GLN A 154 -2.92 -23.55 -6.54
N LEU A 155 -2.87 -22.26 -6.21
CA LEU A 155 -4.04 -21.38 -6.18
C LEU A 155 -4.51 -20.96 -7.57
N SER A 156 -3.59 -20.64 -8.47
CA SER A 156 -3.90 -20.04 -9.78
C SER A 156 -3.97 -21.06 -10.93
N GLY A 157 -3.46 -22.27 -10.74
CA GLY A 157 -3.31 -23.29 -11.78
C GLY A 157 -2.17 -23.04 -12.77
N LYS A 158 -1.47 -21.89 -12.70
CA LYS A 158 -0.40 -21.52 -13.65
C LYS A 158 0.75 -20.79 -12.95
N SER A 159 1.97 -20.98 -13.44
CA SER A 159 3.14 -20.25 -12.94
C SER A 159 3.24 -18.85 -13.55
N GLN A 160 2.26 -17.99 -13.28
CA GLN A 160 2.21 -16.61 -13.76
C GLN A 160 2.12 -15.61 -12.59
N PHE A 161 2.85 -14.51 -12.70
CA PHE A 161 2.96 -13.49 -11.65
C PHE A 161 2.78 -12.10 -12.26
N PRO A 162 2.13 -11.16 -11.55
CA PRO A 162 1.64 -11.27 -10.18
C PRO A 162 0.35 -12.11 -10.06
N TYR A 163 0.09 -12.62 -8.86
CA TYR A 163 -1.18 -13.23 -8.47
C TYR A 163 -1.64 -12.63 -7.14
N MET A 164 -2.91 -12.27 -7.03
CA MET A 164 -3.47 -11.54 -5.89
C MET A 164 -4.57 -12.35 -5.21
N VAL A 165 -4.60 -12.31 -3.88
CA VAL A 165 -5.69 -12.83 -3.05
C VAL A 165 -6.11 -11.73 -2.07
N ASP A 166 -7.37 -11.30 -2.17
CA ASP A 166 -7.94 -10.31 -1.26
C ASP A 166 -8.84 -10.98 -0.20
N PRO A 167 -8.40 -11.06 1.07
CA PRO A 167 -9.18 -11.66 2.14
C PRO A 167 -10.40 -10.81 2.57
N ASN A 168 -10.47 -9.54 2.19
CA ASN A 168 -11.57 -8.64 2.55
C ASN A 168 -12.82 -8.90 1.69
N THR A 169 -12.61 -9.19 0.40
CA THR A 169 -13.68 -9.44 -0.58
C THR A 169 -13.79 -10.91 -1.00
N ARG A 170 -12.78 -11.74 -0.67
CA ARG A 170 -12.59 -13.13 -1.11
C ARG A 170 -12.28 -13.27 -2.61
N GLN A 171 -11.90 -12.17 -3.27
CA GLN A 171 -11.49 -12.18 -4.67
C GLN A 171 -10.06 -12.69 -4.84
N GLN A 172 -9.82 -13.43 -5.92
CA GLN A 172 -8.50 -13.93 -6.29
C GLN A 172 -8.34 -13.80 -7.81
N MET A 173 -7.21 -13.29 -8.27
CA MET A 173 -6.99 -13.07 -9.70
C MET A 173 -5.51 -13.00 -10.08
N GLY A 174 -5.20 -13.40 -11.31
CA GLY A 174 -3.94 -13.11 -11.98
C GLY A 174 -4.09 -11.90 -12.91
N GLU A 175 -3.14 -11.75 -13.84
CA GLU A 175 -3.05 -10.65 -14.81
C GLU A 175 -2.90 -9.26 -14.17
N SER A 176 -1.78 -8.57 -14.44
CA SER A 176 -1.48 -7.30 -13.75
C SER A 176 -2.52 -6.22 -14.00
N ASP A 177 -3.11 -6.18 -15.19
CA ASP A 177 -4.05 -5.11 -15.57
C ASP A 177 -5.41 -5.32 -14.88
N ASP A 178 -5.86 -6.57 -14.74
CA ASP A 178 -7.07 -6.92 -14.01
C ASP A 178 -6.91 -6.63 -12.52
N ILE A 179 -5.76 -6.99 -11.94
CA ILE A 179 -5.42 -6.66 -10.55
C ILE A 179 -5.47 -5.14 -10.32
N ILE A 180 -4.85 -4.34 -11.20
CA ILE A 180 -4.83 -2.88 -11.05
C ILE A 180 -6.24 -2.30 -11.17
N ASN A 181 -7.01 -2.74 -12.16
CA ASN A 181 -8.40 -2.30 -12.32
C ASN A 181 -9.24 -2.63 -11.08
N TYR A 182 -9.09 -3.85 -10.54
CA TYR A 182 -9.73 -4.27 -9.32
C TYR A 182 -9.38 -3.36 -8.14
N LEU A 183 -8.08 -3.12 -7.89
CA LEU A 183 -7.61 -2.31 -6.78
C LEU A 183 -8.15 -0.87 -6.85
N TYR A 184 -8.19 -0.26 -8.04
CA TYR A 184 -8.74 1.08 -8.21
C TYR A 184 -10.26 1.12 -8.07
N ASN A 185 -10.97 0.10 -8.52
CA ASN A 185 -12.44 0.04 -8.38
C ASN A 185 -12.87 -0.21 -6.93
N GLU A 186 -12.17 -1.09 -6.22
CA GLU A 186 -12.53 -1.47 -4.85
C GLU A 186 -12.02 -0.48 -3.80
N TYR A 187 -10.77 -0.03 -3.94
CA TYR A 187 -10.05 0.76 -2.94
C TYR A 187 -9.63 2.15 -3.41
N GLY A 188 -9.95 2.52 -4.66
CA GLY A 188 -9.66 3.82 -5.24
C GLY A 188 -10.93 4.59 -5.66
N ASP A 189 -10.81 5.35 -6.73
CA ASP A 189 -11.89 6.10 -7.38
C ASP A 189 -12.28 5.52 -8.77
N GLY A 190 -11.82 4.31 -9.07
CA GLY A 190 -11.98 3.65 -10.38
C GLY A 190 -11.08 4.21 -11.50
N ASN A 191 -10.34 5.30 -11.24
CA ASN A 191 -9.54 5.96 -12.28
C ASN A 191 -8.08 5.51 -12.24
N VAL A 192 -7.74 4.43 -12.95
CA VAL A 192 -6.34 4.01 -13.09
C VAL A 192 -5.53 5.09 -13.85
N PRO A 193 -4.35 5.52 -13.35
CA PRO A 193 -3.47 6.47 -14.02
C PRO A 193 -3.02 5.99 -15.40
N LEU A 194 -2.84 6.95 -16.32
CA LEU A 194 -2.47 6.66 -17.71
C LEU A 194 -1.23 5.75 -17.81
N LEU A 195 -0.17 6.06 -17.05
CA LEU A 195 1.08 5.30 -17.06
C LEU A 195 0.95 3.84 -16.61
N LEU A 196 -0.17 3.44 -15.99
CA LEU A 196 -0.49 2.05 -15.66
C LEU A 196 -1.44 1.41 -16.68
N LYS A 197 -2.24 2.22 -17.39
CA LYS A 197 -3.20 1.81 -18.44
C LYS A 197 -2.58 1.55 -19.81
N LEU A 198 -1.35 2.00 -20.09
CA LEU A 198 -0.73 1.88 -21.42
C LEU A 198 -0.35 0.43 -21.84
N GLY A 199 -0.87 -0.60 -21.14
CA GLY A 199 -0.76 -2.01 -21.53
C GLY A 199 0.68 -2.43 -21.91
N PRO A 200 0.91 -2.93 -23.14
CA PRO A 200 2.23 -3.38 -23.62
C PRO A 200 3.35 -2.34 -23.51
N LEU A 201 3.06 -1.04 -23.71
CA LEU A 201 4.07 0.01 -23.57
C LEU A 201 4.56 0.13 -22.12
N THR A 202 3.66 -0.11 -21.15
CA THR A 202 4.01 -0.16 -19.74
C THR A 202 4.90 -1.38 -19.45
N ALA A 203 4.60 -2.53 -20.05
CA ALA A 203 5.44 -3.72 -19.90
C ALA A 203 6.84 -3.50 -20.48
N ILE A 204 6.95 -2.93 -21.69
CA ILE A 204 8.23 -2.64 -22.36
C ILE A 204 9.07 -1.66 -21.54
N SER A 205 8.48 -0.53 -21.10
CA SER A 205 9.21 0.45 -20.28
C SER A 205 9.68 -0.14 -18.95
N ASN A 206 8.88 -0.99 -18.31
CA ASN A 206 9.32 -1.71 -17.11
C ASN A 206 10.42 -2.73 -17.40
N THR A 207 10.36 -3.45 -18.53
CA THR A 207 11.43 -4.38 -18.92
C THR A 207 12.75 -3.65 -19.14
N LEU A 208 12.73 -2.52 -19.88
CA LEU A 208 13.92 -1.70 -20.10
C LEU A 208 14.47 -1.11 -18.79
N ALA A 209 13.59 -0.64 -17.91
CA ALA A 209 13.93 -0.13 -16.59
C ALA A 209 14.69 -1.14 -15.72
N LEU A 210 14.41 -2.45 -15.88
CA LEU A 210 15.02 -3.51 -15.07
C LEU A 210 16.37 -4.00 -15.60
N LEU A 211 16.76 -3.65 -16.84
CA LEU A 211 18.01 -4.12 -17.46
C LEU A 211 19.27 -3.88 -16.61
N PRO A 212 19.47 -2.72 -15.95
CA PRO A 212 20.65 -2.49 -15.12
C PRO A 212 20.75 -3.42 -13.90
N ARG A 213 19.68 -4.16 -13.57
CA ARG A 213 19.57 -5.02 -12.38
C ARG A 213 19.02 -6.42 -12.71
N ILE A 214 19.26 -6.92 -13.93
CA ILE A 214 18.68 -8.18 -14.46
C ILE A 214 18.94 -9.45 -13.62
N ASN A 215 19.84 -9.42 -12.64
CA ASN A 215 20.13 -10.57 -11.76
C ASN A 215 19.71 -10.36 -10.29
N ARG A 216 19.03 -9.25 -9.97
CA ARG A 216 18.66 -8.90 -8.59
C ARG A 216 17.17 -9.06 -8.35
N GLY A 217 16.80 -9.67 -7.23
CA GLY A 217 15.39 -9.90 -6.90
C GLY A 217 14.68 -10.88 -7.85
N ILE A 218 15.45 -11.77 -8.51
CA ILE A 218 14.92 -12.73 -9.49
C ILE A 218 15.01 -14.16 -8.99
N SER A 219 16.16 -14.59 -8.48
CA SER A 219 16.42 -16.00 -8.18
C SER A 219 16.49 -16.22 -6.68
N TYR A 220 15.95 -17.35 -6.25
CA TYR A 220 15.95 -17.75 -4.86
C TYR A 220 17.37 -18.00 -4.37
N ARG A 221 17.64 -17.57 -3.13
CA ARG A 221 18.79 -17.95 -2.34
C ARG A 221 18.31 -18.69 -1.10
N LYS A 222 19.01 -19.76 -0.76
CA LYS A 222 18.61 -20.64 0.35
C LYS A 222 18.47 -19.83 1.65
N SER A 223 17.35 -20.02 2.33
CA SER A 223 16.98 -19.22 3.50
C SER A 223 16.12 -20.02 4.49
N LYS A 224 16.04 -19.52 5.72
CA LYS A 224 15.10 -19.92 6.76
C LYS A 224 13.86 -19.04 6.64
N LEU A 225 12.70 -19.68 6.48
CA LEU A 225 11.44 -18.95 6.43
C LEU A 225 11.07 -18.41 7.84
N PRO A 226 10.77 -17.11 8.01
CA PRO A 226 10.28 -16.58 9.27
C PRO A 226 8.89 -17.13 9.62
N LYS A 227 8.56 -17.16 10.92
CA LYS A 227 7.25 -17.64 11.40
C LYS A 227 6.15 -16.60 11.20
N LYS A 228 6.51 -15.32 11.23
CA LYS A 228 5.62 -14.17 11.04
C LYS A 228 6.19 -13.26 9.95
N PRO A 229 5.36 -12.62 9.13
CA PRO A 229 5.83 -11.61 8.19
C PRO A 229 6.58 -10.49 8.91
N VAL A 230 7.63 -9.97 8.26
CA VAL A 230 8.37 -8.78 8.72
C VAL A 230 7.62 -7.54 8.23
N ASP A 231 7.46 -6.51 9.06
CA ASP A 231 6.87 -5.25 8.60
C ASP A 231 7.95 -4.42 7.90
N LEU A 232 7.70 -3.99 6.67
CA LEU A 232 8.60 -3.18 5.84
C LEU A 232 7.92 -1.87 5.44
N TRP A 233 8.46 -0.75 5.93
CA TRP A 233 8.04 0.60 5.60
C TRP A 233 8.89 1.14 4.45
N ALA A 234 8.26 1.32 3.29
CA ALA A 234 8.96 1.62 2.04
C ALA A 234 8.02 2.21 0.98
N TYR A 235 8.56 2.62 -0.18
CA TYR A 235 7.76 2.93 -1.36
C TYR A 235 8.50 2.53 -2.65
N GLU A 236 7.74 2.28 -3.73
CA GLU A 236 8.27 1.62 -4.94
C GLU A 236 9.36 2.44 -5.62
N ALA A 237 9.21 3.77 -5.71
CA ALA A 237 10.14 4.65 -6.41
C ALA A 237 11.46 4.93 -5.67
N SER A 238 11.62 4.49 -4.42
CA SER A 238 12.88 4.70 -3.68
C SER A 238 13.94 3.67 -4.08
N PRO A 239 15.14 4.10 -4.54
CA PRO A 239 16.23 3.18 -4.87
C PRO A 239 16.71 2.40 -3.63
N PHE A 240 16.73 3.05 -2.47
CA PHE A 240 17.14 2.43 -1.19
C PHE A 240 16.17 1.33 -0.76
N CYS A 241 14.86 1.56 -0.94
CA CYS A 241 13.85 0.57 -0.64
C CYS A 241 13.93 -0.60 -1.63
N LYS A 242 14.21 -0.33 -2.91
CA LYS A 242 14.37 -1.39 -3.92
C LYS A 242 15.50 -2.35 -3.56
N LEU A 243 16.64 -1.84 -3.11
CA LEU A 243 17.78 -2.67 -2.68
C LEU A 243 17.40 -3.61 -1.51
N ALA A 244 16.65 -3.12 -0.52
CA ALA A 244 16.17 -3.96 0.57
C ALA A 244 15.16 -5.01 0.05
N ARG A 245 14.18 -4.59 -0.76
CA ARG A 245 13.16 -5.50 -1.32
C ARG A 245 13.77 -6.62 -2.16
N GLU A 246 14.83 -6.36 -2.91
CA GLU A 246 15.53 -7.40 -3.67
C GLU A 246 16.02 -8.53 -2.75
N VAL A 247 16.55 -8.20 -1.56
CA VAL A 247 17.00 -9.18 -0.57
C VAL A 247 15.83 -9.89 0.10
N PHE A 248 14.76 -9.17 0.46
CA PHE A 248 13.51 -9.79 0.94
C PHE A 248 12.99 -10.84 -0.06
N VAL A 249 13.00 -10.50 -1.36
CA VAL A 249 12.52 -11.40 -2.40
C VAL A 249 13.45 -12.59 -2.62
N GLU A 250 14.76 -12.36 -2.73
CA GLU A 250 15.74 -13.44 -2.94
C GLU A 250 15.74 -14.45 -1.79
N LEU A 251 15.53 -14.00 -0.56
CA LEU A 251 15.45 -14.85 0.64
C LEU A 251 14.04 -15.39 0.92
N GLU A 252 13.06 -15.16 0.04
CA GLU A 252 11.64 -15.58 0.23
C GLU A 252 11.00 -15.09 1.56
N ILE A 253 11.42 -13.94 2.08
CA ILE A 253 10.93 -13.41 3.35
C ILE A 253 9.55 -12.74 3.13
N PRO A 254 8.45 -13.32 3.63
CA PRO A 254 7.14 -12.67 3.57
C PRO A 254 7.17 -11.38 4.39
N HIS A 255 6.56 -10.33 3.87
CA HIS A 255 6.57 -9.04 4.55
C HIS A 255 5.29 -8.25 4.32
N ILE A 256 4.81 -7.59 5.39
CA ILE A 256 3.75 -6.60 5.29
C ILE A 256 4.41 -5.31 4.82
N TYR A 257 4.02 -4.86 3.64
CA TYR A 257 4.55 -3.67 3.01
C TYR A 257 3.68 -2.47 3.34
N HIS A 258 4.20 -1.58 4.17
CA HIS A 258 3.59 -0.30 4.48
C HIS A 258 4.08 0.75 3.49
N SER A 259 3.24 1.10 2.52
CA SER A 259 3.53 2.19 1.60
C SER A 259 3.64 3.51 2.38
N VAL A 260 4.75 4.22 2.17
CA VAL A 260 5.00 5.57 2.72
C VAL A 260 5.60 6.51 1.68
N ALA A 261 5.04 6.46 0.47
CA ALA A 261 5.35 7.41 -0.59
C ALA A 261 5.12 8.87 -0.13
N ARG A 262 5.63 9.83 -0.90
CA ARG A 262 5.44 11.25 -0.58
C ARG A 262 3.94 11.56 -0.50
N ASN A 263 3.57 12.41 0.45
CA ASN A 263 2.19 12.76 0.82
C ASN A 263 1.35 11.62 1.45
N SER A 264 1.92 10.44 1.72
CA SER A 264 1.24 9.42 2.53
C SER A 264 1.04 9.91 3.98
N PRO A 265 -0.15 9.74 4.57
CA PRO A 265 -0.39 10.03 5.99
C PRO A 265 0.42 9.12 6.93
N LYS A 266 0.75 7.90 6.49
CA LYS A 266 1.55 6.92 7.26
C LYS A 266 2.98 7.38 7.56
N ARG A 267 3.46 8.43 6.88
CA ARG A 267 4.76 9.04 7.21
C ARG A 267 4.79 9.60 8.63
N GLN A 268 3.66 10.14 9.11
CA GLN A 268 3.57 10.66 10.47
C GLN A 268 3.67 9.54 11.50
N GLU A 269 3.15 8.35 11.22
CA GLU A 269 3.24 7.19 12.12
C GLU A 269 4.69 6.80 12.37
N LEU A 270 5.55 6.84 11.34
CA LEU A 270 6.97 6.55 11.50
C LEU A 270 7.70 7.64 12.31
N ILE A 271 7.33 8.91 12.11
CA ILE A 271 7.84 10.02 12.90
C ILE A 271 7.40 9.88 14.36
N ASP A 272 6.15 9.54 14.63
CA ASP A 272 5.65 9.34 15.99
C ASP A 272 6.38 8.14 16.66
N LYS A 273 6.68 7.10 15.89
CA LYS A 273 7.45 5.92 16.35
C LYS A 273 8.90 6.24 16.70
N TRP A 274 9.62 7.08 15.94
CA TRP A 274 11.08 7.22 16.12
C TRP A 274 11.62 8.65 16.09
N ASP A 275 10.74 9.65 16.11
CA ASP A 275 11.05 11.08 16.00
C ASP A 275 11.78 11.46 14.70
N VAL A 276 11.72 10.59 13.69
CA VAL A 276 12.41 10.74 12.40
C VAL A 276 11.66 9.99 11.30
N PHE A 277 11.66 10.55 10.10
CA PHE A 277 11.21 9.84 8.91
C PHE A 277 12.42 9.42 8.08
N GLN A 278 12.63 8.11 7.96
CA GLN A 278 13.60 7.52 7.05
C GLN A 278 13.12 6.17 6.54
N VAL A 279 13.40 5.85 5.28
CA VAL A 279 13.05 4.57 4.66
C VAL A 279 14.20 4.02 3.81
N PRO A 280 14.33 2.68 3.68
CA PRO A 280 13.49 1.66 4.29
C PRO A 280 13.65 1.58 5.81
N TYR A 281 12.58 1.14 6.48
CA TYR A 281 12.54 0.82 7.90
C TYR A 281 11.83 -0.51 8.08
N ILE A 282 12.32 -1.35 9.00
CA ILE A 282 11.74 -2.66 9.27
C ILE A 282 11.40 -2.85 10.75
N GLU A 283 10.37 -3.65 11.01
CA GLU A 283 10.07 -4.25 12.31
C GLU A 283 10.00 -5.76 12.14
N ASP A 284 10.87 -6.51 12.81
CA ASP A 284 10.91 -7.95 12.73
C ASP A 284 10.28 -8.59 13.98
N PRO A 285 9.04 -9.09 13.91
CA PRO A 285 8.36 -9.71 15.05
C PRO A 285 8.95 -11.08 15.44
N ASN A 286 9.86 -11.64 14.64
CA ASN A 286 10.50 -12.92 14.93
C ASN A 286 11.72 -12.77 15.86
N THR A 287 12.36 -11.59 15.85
CA THR A 287 13.57 -11.30 16.64
C THR A 287 13.38 -10.13 17.62
N GLY A 288 12.36 -9.31 17.43
CA GLY A 288 12.15 -8.08 18.21
C GLY A 288 13.04 -6.92 17.77
N VAL A 289 13.67 -7.01 16.59
CA VAL A 289 14.54 -5.96 16.04
C VAL A 289 13.71 -4.96 15.24
N ALA A 290 14.01 -3.67 15.42
CA ALA A 290 13.64 -2.61 14.49
C ALA A 290 14.91 -1.91 13.99
N MET A 291 14.95 -1.53 12.71
CA MET A 291 16.09 -0.79 12.17
C MET A 291 15.78 0.02 10.92
N PHE A 292 16.59 1.06 10.74
CA PHE A 292 16.69 1.86 9.52
C PHE A 292 17.92 1.44 8.71
N GLU A 293 18.13 2.16 7.61
CA GLU A 293 19.28 2.10 6.72
C GLU A 293 19.39 0.81 5.90
N THR A 294 19.35 0.97 4.57
CA THR A 294 19.38 -0.15 3.62
C THR A 294 20.56 -1.11 3.85
N PRO A 295 21.81 -0.66 4.04
CA PRO A 295 22.94 -1.58 4.20
C PRO A 295 22.82 -2.47 5.44
N GLN A 296 22.37 -1.88 6.55
CA GLN A 296 22.20 -2.56 7.83
C GLN A 296 21.02 -3.53 7.75
N ILE A 297 19.92 -3.14 7.10
CA ILE A 297 18.80 -4.03 6.83
C ILE A 297 19.26 -5.25 6.02
N ILE A 298 20.03 -5.04 4.94
CA ILE A 298 20.53 -6.13 4.12
C ILE A 298 21.43 -7.06 4.95
N GLU A 299 22.42 -6.52 5.66
CA GLU A 299 23.31 -7.30 6.52
C GLU A 299 22.54 -8.13 7.56
N TYR A 300 21.53 -7.51 8.18
CA TYR A 300 20.66 -8.18 9.14
C TYR A 300 19.87 -9.34 8.52
N LEU A 301 19.24 -9.13 7.36
CA LEU A 301 18.45 -10.17 6.69
C LEU A 301 19.33 -11.35 6.28
N GLU A 302 20.52 -11.07 5.74
CA GLU A 302 21.50 -12.11 5.39
C GLU A 302 21.91 -12.91 6.63
N LYS A 303 22.32 -12.23 7.70
CA LYS A 303 22.77 -12.89 8.93
C LYS A 303 21.67 -13.72 9.60
N THR A 304 20.43 -13.23 9.56
CA THR A 304 19.30 -13.83 10.30
C THR A 304 18.66 -14.97 9.51
N TYR A 305 18.49 -14.79 8.21
CA TYR A 305 17.65 -15.66 7.39
C TYR A 305 18.39 -16.45 6.30
N ALA A 306 19.56 -16.03 5.81
CA ALA A 306 20.28 -16.81 4.80
C ALA A 306 20.87 -18.13 5.39
N VAL A 307 21.08 -19.13 4.53
CA VAL A 307 21.62 -20.47 4.88
C VAL A 307 22.71 -20.92 3.92
#